data_AF-A0A0T0MN70-F1
#
_entry.id   AF-A0A0T0MN70-F1
#
_cell.length_a   1.000
_cell.length_b   1.000
_cell.length_c   1.000
_cell.angle_alpha   90.00
_cell.angle_beta   90.00
_cell.angle_gamma   90.00
#
_symmetry.space_group_name_H-M   'P 1'
#
loop_
_entity.id
_entity.type
_entity.pdbx_description
1 polymer ?
#
loop_
_entity_poly.entity_id
_entity_poly.type
_entity_poly.pdbx_seq_one_letter_code
_entity_poly.pdbx_strand_id
1 'polypeptide(L)'
;MTARTAWGFGLATVTDDGTTLDVWYPAPALGSPDPSVGAPASLTASARVDDARGVRVEVIRTEIDLDAPPAGTADAYLRLHLLSHRLVQPHGQNLEGLFGVLPNVVWTDRGPCAVDGFEETRGRLRAATGVPVTVFGVDKFPRMVDYVLPSGVRIADADRVRLGAHLAAGTTVMHEGFVNFNAGTLGTSMVEGRVSAGVVVGDGSDIGGGASIMGTLSGGGRETVSIGRRTLLGANAGVGIPLGDDCVVEAGLYVTAGTKVALVGFEDSPRVVKARELAGRDGVLFRRNSLTGGVEAVARAGSGVQLNATLHANE
;
A
#
# COMPACT_ATOMS: atom_id res chain seq x y z
N MET A 1 -27.33 -9.27 -9.02
CA MET A 1 -26.06 -9.51 -8.31
C MET A 1 -26.26 -9.05 -6.87
N THR A 2 -25.75 -9.78 -5.87
CA THR A 2 -25.79 -9.35 -4.47
C THR A 2 -24.80 -8.21 -4.27
N ALA A 3 -25.23 -7.09 -3.67
CA ALA A 3 -24.35 -5.94 -3.42
C ALA A 3 -23.18 -6.33 -2.51
N ARG A 4 -21.98 -5.86 -2.83
CA ARG A 4 -20.76 -6.10 -2.06
C ARG A 4 -20.60 -5.00 -1.02
N THR A 5 -21.36 -5.08 0.06
CA THR A 5 -21.36 -4.05 1.10
C THR A 5 -20.30 -4.27 2.18
N ALA A 6 -19.95 -3.19 2.88
CA ALA A 6 -19.19 -3.23 4.12
C ALA A 6 -19.64 -2.11 5.06
N TRP A 7 -19.31 -2.23 6.35
CA TRP A 7 -19.73 -1.27 7.37
C TRP A 7 -18.79 -1.20 8.57
N GLY A 8 -18.96 -0.19 9.41
CA GLY A 8 -18.32 -0.11 10.71
C GLY A 8 -18.88 1.01 11.59
N PHE A 9 -18.82 0.81 12.91
CA PHE A 9 -18.85 1.92 13.86
C PHE A 9 -17.44 2.49 14.00
N GLY A 10 -17.33 3.81 14.02
CA GLY A 10 -16.05 4.49 14.14
C GLY A 10 -16.12 5.79 14.96
N LEU A 11 -14.95 6.30 15.31
CA LEU A 11 -14.76 7.61 15.92
C LEU A 11 -14.18 8.56 14.88
N ALA A 12 -14.96 9.57 14.51
CA ALA A 12 -14.57 10.59 13.56
C ALA A 12 -14.02 11.82 14.30
N THR A 13 -12.84 12.31 13.93
CA THR A 13 -12.40 13.66 14.35
C THR A 13 -12.90 14.67 13.32
N VAL A 14 -13.76 15.59 13.76
CA VAL A 14 -14.44 16.56 12.91
C VAL A 14 -14.14 17.98 13.43
N THR A 15 -13.72 18.87 12.55
CA THR A 15 -13.53 20.30 12.86
C THR A 15 -14.85 21.00 13.17
N ASP A 16 -14.76 22.19 13.75
CA ASP A 16 -15.94 23.03 14.01
C ASP A 16 -16.70 23.42 12.72
N ASP A 17 -16.02 23.51 11.56
CA ASP A 17 -16.65 23.74 10.25
C ASP A 17 -17.33 22.49 9.62
N GLY A 18 -17.14 21.32 10.22
CA GLY A 18 -17.72 20.05 9.75
C GLY A 18 -16.78 19.18 8.91
N THR A 19 -15.56 19.61 8.61
CA THR A 19 -14.55 18.80 7.92
C THR A 19 -14.12 17.61 8.80
N THR A 20 -14.49 16.40 8.40
CA THR A 20 -13.95 15.17 8.99
C THR A 20 -12.49 15.01 8.58
N LEU A 21 -11.57 15.06 9.55
CA LEU A 21 -10.13 14.88 9.34
C LEU A 21 -9.75 13.40 9.20
N ASP A 22 -10.30 12.58 10.10
CA ASP A 22 -10.04 11.14 10.14
C ASP A 22 -11.25 10.37 10.70
N VAL A 23 -11.26 9.05 10.49
CA VAL A 23 -12.15 8.14 11.22
C VAL A 23 -11.42 6.85 11.57
N TRP A 24 -11.43 6.46 12.84
CA TRP A 24 -10.97 5.16 13.29
C TRP A 24 -12.12 4.16 13.41
N TYR A 25 -12.01 3.02 12.71
CA TYR A 25 -12.96 1.91 12.77
C TYR A 25 -12.30 0.70 13.45
N PRO A 26 -12.58 0.40 14.73
CA PRO A 26 -11.89 -0.69 15.43
C PRO A 26 -12.28 -2.10 14.95
N ALA A 27 -13.49 -2.24 14.42
CA ALA A 27 -14.08 -3.52 14.00
C ALA A 27 -14.94 -3.34 12.74
N PRO A 28 -14.34 -3.01 11.57
CA PRO A 28 -15.05 -2.99 10.30
C PRO A 28 -15.45 -4.42 9.90
N ALA A 29 -16.53 -4.55 9.13
CA ALA A 29 -17.05 -5.84 8.69
C ALA A 29 -17.57 -5.79 7.24
N LEU A 30 -17.53 -6.93 6.57
CA LEU A 30 -18.18 -7.13 5.26
C LEU A 30 -19.66 -7.51 5.43
N GLY A 31 -20.45 -7.27 4.38
CA GLY A 31 -21.89 -7.48 4.37
C GLY A 31 -22.67 -6.29 4.93
N SER A 32 -23.94 -6.51 5.27
CA SER A 32 -24.82 -5.49 5.82
C SER A 32 -24.93 -5.62 7.34
N PRO A 33 -24.94 -4.51 8.10
CA PRO A 33 -25.18 -4.53 9.54
C PRO A 33 -26.60 -4.95 9.89
N ASP A 34 -26.75 -5.64 11.02
CA ASP A 34 -28.04 -5.75 11.70
C ASP A 34 -28.47 -4.35 12.20
N PRO A 35 -29.68 -3.86 11.86
CA PRO A 35 -30.18 -2.56 12.30
C PRO A 35 -30.30 -2.41 13.82
N SER A 36 -30.41 -3.52 14.57
CA SER A 36 -30.52 -3.52 16.03
C SER A 36 -29.19 -3.34 16.76
N VAL A 37 -28.06 -3.51 16.07
CA VAL A 37 -26.73 -3.35 16.66
C VAL A 37 -26.42 -1.86 16.81
N GLY A 38 -26.37 -1.41 18.06
CA GLY A 38 -25.92 -0.07 18.45
C GLY A 38 -24.39 0.04 18.52
N ALA A 39 -23.90 1.27 18.67
CA ALA A 39 -22.48 1.54 18.78
C ALA A 39 -21.87 0.91 20.06
N PRO A 40 -20.66 0.33 20.00
CA PRO A 40 -19.95 -0.16 21.18
C PRO A 40 -19.79 0.93 22.25
N ALA A 41 -20.07 0.58 23.51
CA ALA A 41 -20.04 1.54 24.63
C ALA A 41 -18.68 2.23 24.81
N SER A 42 -17.57 1.57 24.44
CA SER A 42 -16.22 2.14 24.44
C SER A 42 -16.07 3.30 23.46
N LEU A 43 -16.74 3.27 22.29
CA LEU A 43 -16.74 4.39 21.35
C LEU A 43 -17.63 5.52 21.87
N THR A 44 -18.83 5.21 22.35
CA THR A 44 -19.73 6.21 22.95
C THR A 44 -19.08 6.95 24.11
N ALA A 45 -18.30 6.27 24.95
CA ALA A 45 -17.53 6.89 26.03
C ALA A 45 -16.28 7.68 25.58
N SER A 46 -15.86 7.54 24.32
CA SER A 46 -14.68 8.23 23.75
C SER A 46 -15.03 9.53 23.01
N ALA A 47 -16.32 9.79 22.79
CA ALA A 47 -16.81 11.02 22.19
C ALA A 47 -16.53 12.22 23.12
N ARG A 48 -16.00 13.31 22.56
CA ARG A 48 -15.53 14.48 23.33
C ARG A 48 -15.36 15.71 22.44
N VAL A 49 -15.23 16.89 23.05
CA VAL A 49 -14.74 18.10 22.39
C VAL A 49 -13.29 18.35 22.81
N ASP A 50 -12.50 18.94 21.93
CA ASP A 50 -11.10 19.33 22.15
C ASP A 50 -10.91 20.78 21.69
N ASP A 51 -11.20 21.72 22.60
CA ASP A 51 -11.18 23.17 22.34
C ASP A 51 -9.78 23.68 21.94
N ALA A 52 -8.72 23.00 22.35
CA ALA A 52 -7.36 23.37 21.97
C ALA A 52 -7.13 23.11 20.47
N ARG A 53 -7.63 21.98 19.95
CA ARG A 53 -7.59 21.63 18.53
C ARG A 53 -8.69 22.26 17.68
N GLY A 54 -9.82 22.66 18.25
CA GLY A 54 -10.99 23.13 17.48
C GLY A 54 -11.69 21.97 16.76
N VAL A 55 -11.82 20.83 17.45
CA VAL A 55 -12.44 19.62 16.92
C VAL A 55 -13.34 18.94 17.94
N ARG A 56 -14.35 18.24 17.44
CA ARG A 56 -15.11 17.23 18.17
C ARG A 56 -14.73 15.84 17.69
N VAL A 57 -14.75 14.87 18.60
CA VAL A 57 -14.66 13.45 18.28
C VAL A 57 -16.04 12.86 18.51
N GLU A 58 -16.65 12.34 17.45
CA GLU A 58 -18.03 11.84 17.45
C GLU A 58 -18.12 10.39 16.97
N VAL A 59 -19.10 9.64 17.47
CA VAL A 59 -19.36 8.26 17.02
C VAL A 59 -20.19 8.30 15.76
N ILE A 60 -19.72 7.63 14.71
CA ILE A 60 -20.46 7.46 13.46
C ILE A 60 -20.67 5.98 13.14
N ARG A 61 -21.71 5.70 12.36
CA ARG A 61 -21.93 4.42 11.66
C ARG A 61 -21.77 4.69 10.16
N THR A 62 -20.94 3.92 9.50
CA THR A 62 -20.66 4.05 8.06
C THR A 62 -20.99 2.75 7.37
N GLU A 63 -21.68 2.83 6.24
CA GLU A 63 -22.08 1.71 5.39
C GLU A 63 -21.75 2.08 3.95
N ILE A 64 -21.11 1.18 3.20
CA ILE A 64 -20.57 1.45 1.87
C ILE A 64 -20.86 0.30 0.90
N ASP A 65 -20.98 0.63 -0.39
CA ASP A 65 -20.86 -0.32 -1.49
C ASP A 65 -19.39 -0.32 -1.96
N LEU A 66 -18.75 -1.48 -1.96
CA LEU A 66 -17.34 -1.65 -2.35
C LEU A 66 -17.11 -1.46 -3.85
N ASP A 67 -18.13 -1.59 -4.68
CA ASP A 67 -18.01 -1.41 -6.14
C ASP A 67 -18.22 0.07 -6.55
N ALA A 68 -18.94 0.85 -5.73
CA ALA A 68 -19.09 2.30 -5.89
C ALA A 68 -17.82 3.07 -5.45
N PRO A 69 -17.51 4.25 -6.02
CA PRO A 69 -16.42 5.10 -5.54
C PRO A 69 -16.72 5.67 -4.14
N PRO A 70 -15.69 6.01 -3.33
CA PRO A 70 -15.87 6.56 -1.99
C PRO A 70 -16.64 7.89 -1.99
N ALA A 71 -17.72 7.96 -1.21
CA ALA A 71 -18.62 9.11 -1.16
C ALA A 71 -18.13 10.29 -0.29
N GLY A 72 -17.10 10.09 0.54
CA GLY A 72 -16.57 11.11 1.47
C GLY A 72 -15.48 10.55 2.39
N THR A 73 -14.98 11.36 3.34
CA THR A 73 -13.87 10.96 4.25
C THR A 73 -14.17 9.68 5.03
N ALA A 74 -15.36 9.57 5.63
CA ALA A 74 -15.73 8.40 6.44
C ALA A 74 -15.69 7.09 5.62
N ASP A 75 -16.28 7.11 4.43
CA ASP A 75 -16.24 6.01 3.45
C ASP A 75 -14.77 5.67 3.09
N ALA A 76 -13.98 6.68 2.70
CA ALA A 76 -12.58 6.51 2.37
C ALA A 76 -11.75 5.85 3.49
N TYR A 77 -11.93 6.29 4.75
CA TYR A 77 -11.26 5.67 5.89
C TYR A 77 -11.73 4.23 6.12
N LEU A 78 -13.02 3.92 5.96
CA LEU A 78 -13.53 2.55 6.08
C LEU A 78 -12.87 1.62 5.04
N ARG A 79 -12.78 2.05 3.77
CA ARG A 79 -12.09 1.29 2.71
C ARG A 79 -10.62 1.03 3.06
N LEU A 80 -9.90 2.01 3.58
CA LEU A 80 -8.51 1.83 3.98
C LEU A 80 -8.36 0.88 5.18
N HIS A 81 -9.29 0.91 6.14
CA HIS A 81 -9.36 -0.08 7.22
C HIS A 81 -9.62 -1.49 6.68
N LEU A 82 -10.52 -1.68 5.71
CA LEU A 82 -10.80 -3.01 5.13
C LEU A 82 -9.56 -3.67 4.52
N LEU A 83 -8.66 -2.88 3.91
CA LEU A 83 -7.36 -3.35 3.42
C LEU A 83 -6.41 -3.72 4.56
N SER A 84 -6.23 -2.84 5.55
CA SER A 84 -5.27 -3.06 6.63
C SER A 84 -5.71 -4.09 7.68
N HIS A 85 -7.01 -4.31 7.83
CA HIS A 85 -7.58 -5.46 8.56
C HIS A 85 -7.51 -6.78 7.77
N ARG A 86 -7.10 -6.75 6.49
CA ARG A 86 -7.08 -7.89 5.56
C ARG A 86 -8.45 -8.51 5.26
N LEU A 87 -9.52 -7.71 5.38
CA LEU A 87 -10.88 -8.11 4.98
C LEU A 87 -11.05 -8.03 3.46
N VAL A 88 -10.32 -7.11 2.82
CA VAL A 88 -10.27 -6.92 1.37
C VAL A 88 -8.79 -6.92 0.95
N GLN A 89 -8.44 -7.65 -0.10
CA GLN A 89 -7.09 -7.60 -0.69
C GLN A 89 -6.94 -6.36 -1.59
N PRO A 90 -5.71 -5.91 -1.92
CA PRO A 90 -5.48 -4.89 -2.94
C PRO A 90 -6.28 -5.16 -4.23
N HIS A 91 -6.86 -4.10 -4.81
CA HIS A 91 -7.79 -4.12 -5.95
C HIS A 91 -9.14 -4.82 -5.71
N GLY A 92 -9.41 -5.29 -4.48
CA GLY A 92 -10.68 -5.91 -4.12
C GLY A 92 -11.86 -4.95 -3.90
N GLN A 93 -11.66 -3.63 -4.04
CA GLN A 93 -12.68 -2.59 -3.88
C GLN A 93 -12.34 -1.36 -4.73
N ASN A 94 -13.35 -0.55 -5.03
CA ASN A 94 -13.19 0.71 -5.75
C ASN A 94 -12.58 1.79 -4.84
N LEU A 95 -11.55 2.48 -5.34
CA LEU A 95 -10.83 3.58 -4.69
C LEU A 95 -10.65 4.78 -5.65
N GLU A 96 -11.42 4.84 -6.73
CA GLU A 96 -11.40 5.94 -7.68
C GLU A 96 -11.79 7.26 -6.98
N GLY A 97 -11.01 8.32 -7.18
CA GLY A 97 -11.28 9.61 -6.52
C GLY A 97 -10.90 9.69 -5.03
N LEU A 98 -10.33 8.64 -4.41
CA LEU A 98 -9.96 8.61 -2.98
C LEU A 98 -9.16 9.85 -2.50
N PHE A 99 -8.20 10.32 -3.30
CA PHE A 99 -7.42 11.53 -2.98
C PHE A 99 -8.24 12.83 -2.94
N GLY A 100 -9.38 12.87 -3.63
CA GLY A 100 -10.29 14.02 -3.66
C GLY A 100 -11.15 14.14 -2.40
N VAL A 101 -11.50 13.02 -1.77
CA VAL A 101 -12.37 12.99 -0.58
C VAL A 101 -11.61 12.99 0.76
N LEU A 102 -10.32 12.63 0.78
CA LEU A 102 -9.48 12.75 1.98
C LEU A 102 -8.95 14.19 2.13
N PRO A 103 -9.15 14.89 3.26
CA PRO A 103 -8.51 16.18 3.51
C PRO A 103 -7.01 16.03 3.73
N ASN A 104 -6.24 17.10 3.55
CA ASN A 104 -4.85 17.13 4.02
C ASN A 104 -4.86 17.43 5.52
N VAL A 105 -4.12 16.65 6.32
CA VAL A 105 -4.21 16.69 7.79
C VAL A 105 -2.81 16.88 8.39
N VAL A 106 -2.73 17.65 9.47
CA VAL A 106 -1.52 17.73 10.30
C VAL A 106 -1.59 16.66 11.37
N TRP A 107 -0.73 15.65 11.26
CA TRP A 107 -0.67 14.50 12.18
C TRP A 107 0.25 14.83 13.35
N THR A 108 -0.28 14.86 14.58
CA THR A 108 0.47 15.31 15.77
C THR A 108 0.45 14.32 16.92
N ASP A 109 1.32 14.53 17.92
CA ASP A 109 1.26 13.84 19.22
C ASP A 109 -0.02 14.11 20.03
N ARG A 110 -0.89 15.01 19.53
CA ARG A 110 -2.21 15.35 20.09
C ARG A 110 -3.36 14.91 19.20
N GLY A 111 -3.09 14.11 18.16
CA GLY A 111 -4.07 13.65 17.18
C GLY A 111 -4.13 14.54 15.93
N PRO A 112 -5.08 14.28 15.02
CA PRO A 112 -5.22 15.04 13.79
C PRO A 112 -5.67 16.48 14.06
N CYS A 113 -5.14 17.41 13.28
CA CYS A 113 -5.49 18.82 13.26
C CYS A 113 -5.70 19.29 11.82
N ALA A 114 -6.55 20.30 11.62
CA ALA A 114 -6.66 20.99 10.33
C ALA A 114 -5.32 21.66 9.95
N VAL A 115 -5.07 21.78 8.65
CA VAL A 115 -3.92 22.55 8.11
C VAL A 115 -4.16 24.05 8.28
N ASP A 116 -5.39 24.49 7.98
CA ASP A 116 -5.77 25.89 8.12
C ASP A 116 -5.82 26.30 9.61
N GLY A 117 -5.22 27.45 9.92
CA GLY A 117 -5.09 27.93 11.31
C GLY A 117 -4.14 27.13 12.21
N PHE A 118 -3.36 26.16 11.69
CA PHE A 118 -2.60 25.22 12.53
C PHE A 118 -1.62 25.88 13.50
N GLU A 119 -0.99 27.02 13.17
CA GLU A 119 -0.07 27.68 14.10
C GLU A 119 -0.79 28.33 15.31
N GLU A 120 -2.05 28.74 15.16
CA GLU A 120 -2.89 29.15 16.29
C GLU A 120 -3.29 27.94 17.14
N THR A 121 -3.67 26.84 16.49
CA THR A 121 -3.93 25.54 17.13
C THR A 121 -2.70 25.06 17.91
N ARG A 122 -1.50 25.18 17.34
CA ARG A 122 -0.23 24.91 18.02
C ARG A 122 -0.05 25.81 19.23
N GLY A 123 -0.37 27.11 19.11
CA GLY A 123 -0.38 28.05 20.23
C GLY A 123 -1.29 27.58 21.38
N ARG A 124 -2.56 27.27 21.08
CA ARG A 124 -3.53 26.76 22.06
C ARG A 124 -3.07 25.44 22.70
N LEU A 125 -2.60 24.48 21.91
CA LEU A 125 -2.07 23.20 22.39
C LEU A 125 -0.86 23.38 23.32
N ARG A 126 0.09 24.26 22.99
CA ARG A 126 1.24 24.55 23.86
C ARG A 126 0.82 25.23 25.16
N ALA A 127 -0.19 26.12 25.12
CA ALA A 127 -0.72 26.76 26.31
C ALA A 127 -1.47 25.76 27.23
N ALA A 128 -2.25 24.86 26.65
CA ALA A 128 -3.04 23.87 27.36
C ALA A 128 -2.20 22.73 27.96
N THR A 129 -1.10 22.34 27.30
CA THR A 129 -0.28 21.18 27.69
C THR A 129 1.06 21.53 28.35
N GLY A 130 1.51 22.79 28.22
CA GLY A 130 2.81 23.26 28.74
C GLY A 130 4.03 22.74 27.96
N VAL A 131 3.85 21.95 26.90
CA VAL A 131 4.94 21.31 26.13
C VAL A 131 4.84 21.62 24.63
N PRO A 132 5.94 21.52 23.85
CA PRO A 132 5.89 21.61 22.39
C PRO A 132 5.03 20.49 21.76
N VAL A 133 4.34 20.83 20.67
CA VAL A 133 3.60 19.88 19.83
C VAL A 133 4.55 19.30 18.78
N THR A 134 4.58 17.98 18.65
CA THR A 134 5.32 17.25 17.61
C THR A 134 4.39 17.01 16.43
N VAL A 135 4.85 17.35 15.22
CA VAL A 135 4.18 16.99 13.96
C VAL A 135 4.92 15.78 13.37
N PHE A 136 4.22 14.66 13.21
CA PHE A 136 4.75 13.45 12.57
C PHE A 136 4.73 13.58 11.03
N GLY A 137 3.71 14.25 10.48
CA GLY A 137 3.60 14.48 9.05
C GLY A 137 2.44 15.40 8.69
N VAL A 138 2.42 15.84 7.43
CA VAL A 138 1.32 16.60 6.83
C VAL A 138 0.93 15.90 5.53
N ASP A 139 -0.14 15.11 5.56
CA ASP A 139 -0.54 14.22 4.46
C ASP A 139 -2.03 13.87 4.57
N LYS A 140 -2.62 13.37 3.47
CA LYS A 140 -3.96 12.80 3.38
C LYS A 140 -4.06 11.38 3.95
N PHE A 141 -2.94 10.71 4.13
CA PHE A 141 -2.86 9.33 4.63
C PHE A 141 -2.09 9.26 5.95
N PRO A 142 -2.67 8.73 7.02
CA PRO A 142 -1.93 8.47 8.25
C PRO A 142 -1.15 7.16 8.20
N ARG A 143 -0.40 6.90 9.27
CA ARG A 143 0.33 5.66 9.55
C ARG A 143 -0.67 4.56 9.89
N MET A 144 -0.49 3.36 9.33
CA MET A 144 -1.44 2.25 9.50
C MET A 144 -1.60 1.83 10.97
N VAL A 145 -0.49 1.79 11.71
CA VAL A 145 -0.43 1.24 13.07
C VAL A 145 -1.18 2.08 14.11
N ASP A 146 -1.46 3.35 13.79
CA ASP A 146 -2.24 4.24 14.67
C ASP A 146 -3.75 3.90 14.64
N TYR A 147 -4.15 3.02 13.71
CA TYR A 147 -5.53 2.56 13.51
C TYR A 147 -5.66 1.05 13.70
N VAL A 148 -4.74 0.26 13.11
CA VAL A 148 -4.74 -1.21 13.19
C VAL A 148 -3.32 -1.78 13.08
N LEU A 149 -3.01 -2.72 13.97
CA LEU A 149 -1.82 -3.57 13.89
C LEU A 149 -2.24 -5.01 13.50
N PRO A 150 -2.13 -5.41 12.21
CA PRO A 150 -2.55 -6.74 11.78
C PRO A 150 -1.68 -7.84 12.42
N SER A 151 -2.33 -8.94 12.83
CA SER A 151 -1.66 -10.04 13.52
C SER A 151 -0.63 -10.76 12.64
N GLY A 152 0.47 -11.19 13.27
CA GLY A 152 1.55 -11.94 12.60
C GLY A 152 2.47 -11.10 11.72
N VAL A 153 2.50 -9.78 11.91
CA VAL A 153 3.31 -8.83 11.12
C VAL A 153 4.33 -8.13 12.03
N ARG A 154 5.50 -7.78 11.49
CA ARG A 154 6.46 -6.86 12.14
C ARG A 154 6.68 -5.64 11.25
N ILE A 155 6.77 -4.46 11.87
CA ILE A 155 7.07 -3.19 11.21
C ILE A 155 8.12 -2.49 12.07
N ALA A 156 9.32 -2.28 11.53
CA ALA A 156 10.46 -1.75 12.28
C ALA A 156 10.43 -0.22 12.38
N ASP A 157 10.04 0.45 11.28
CA ASP A 157 9.65 1.86 11.26
C ASP A 157 8.22 1.96 10.72
N ALA A 158 7.29 2.38 11.58
CA ALA A 158 5.88 2.43 11.25
C ALA A 158 5.45 3.72 10.53
N ASP A 159 6.34 4.70 10.40
CA ASP A 159 6.10 5.92 9.63
C ASP A 159 5.99 5.61 8.12
N ARG A 160 6.51 4.44 7.71
CA ARG A 160 6.64 4.01 6.30
C ARG A 160 5.55 3.04 5.84
N VAL A 161 4.51 2.80 6.65
CA VAL A 161 3.35 1.97 6.26
C VAL A 161 2.09 2.81 6.38
N ARG A 162 1.52 3.22 5.25
CA ARG A 162 0.28 4.01 5.22
C ARG A 162 -0.95 3.16 5.55
N LEU A 163 -1.94 3.77 6.19
CA LEU A 163 -3.28 3.17 6.31
C LEU A 163 -3.81 2.82 4.91
N GLY A 164 -4.35 1.61 4.76
CA GLY A 164 -4.68 1.02 3.46
C GLY A 164 -3.60 0.10 2.87
N ALA A 165 -2.44 -0.04 3.50
CA ALA A 165 -1.50 -1.12 3.21
C ALA A 165 -2.07 -2.47 3.67
N HIS A 166 -1.85 -3.54 2.91
CA HIS A 166 -2.26 -4.90 3.23
C HIS A 166 -1.03 -5.77 3.52
N LEU A 167 -0.81 -6.12 4.79
CA LEU A 167 0.36 -6.92 5.21
C LEU A 167 -0.07 -8.31 5.69
N ALA A 168 0.10 -9.32 4.85
CA ALA A 168 -0.22 -10.72 5.17
C ALA A 168 0.64 -11.25 6.33
N ALA A 169 0.12 -12.24 7.07
CA ALA A 169 0.83 -12.84 8.19
C ALA A 169 2.16 -13.46 7.73
N GLY A 170 3.21 -13.29 8.55
CA GLY A 170 4.60 -13.60 8.21
C GLY A 170 5.38 -12.41 7.64
N THR A 171 4.70 -11.34 7.17
CA THR A 171 5.37 -10.16 6.62
C THR A 171 6.21 -9.42 7.67
N THR A 172 7.44 -9.06 7.28
CA THR A 172 8.28 -8.12 8.02
C THR A 172 8.59 -6.92 7.14
N VAL A 173 8.21 -5.72 7.59
CA VAL A 173 8.67 -4.45 7.00
C VAL A 173 9.83 -3.93 7.85
N MET A 174 11.03 -3.86 7.25
CA MET A 174 12.23 -3.31 7.89
C MET A 174 12.30 -1.78 7.72
N HIS A 175 13.27 -1.12 8.36
CA HIS A 175 13.36 0.35 8.44
C HIS A 175 13.40 1.08 7.08
N GLU A 176 13.95 0.47 6.02
CA GLU A 176 13.93 1.06 4.66
C GLU A 176 12.72 0.56 3.83
N GLY A 177 11.99 -0.43 4.34
CA GLY A 177 10.74 -0.89 3.76
C GLY A 177 9.69 0.21 3.74
N PHE A 178 8.89 0.28 2.67
CA PHE A 178 7.75 1.19 2.57
C PHE A 178 6.61 0.50 1.86
N VAL A 179 5.39 0.64 2.39
CA VAL A 179 4.18 0.08 1.77
C VAL A 179 3.09 1.15 1.73
N ASN A 180 2.62 1.44 0.52
CA ASN A 180 1.58 2.43 0.25
C ASN A 180 0.16 1.85 0.41
N PHE A 181 -0.86 2.69 0.26
CA PHE A 181 -2.25 2.22 0.25
C PHE A 181 -2.55 1.34 -0.99
N ASN A 182 -3.56 0.47 -0.87
CA ASN A 182 -3.96 -0.49 -1.92
C ASN A 182 -2.77 -1.31 -2.46
N ALA A 183 -1.85 -1.68 -1.58
CA ALA A 183 -0.61 -2.36 -1.91
C ALA A 183 -0.12 -3.20 -0.74
N GLY A 184 0.85 -4.07 -0.99
CA GLY A 184 1.51 -4.88 0.04
C GLY A 184 1.66 -6.35 -0.35
N THR A 185 1.52 -7.23 0.64
CA THR A 185 1.91 -8.65 0.56
C THR A 185 0.70 -9.58 0.66
N LEU A 186 0.74 -10.69 -0.06
CA LEU A 186 -0.27 -11.76 0.01
C LEU A 186 0.21 -13.01 0.78
N GLY A 187 1.42 -13.00 1.32
CA GLY A 187 1.98 -14.08 2.13
C GLY A 187 3.13 -13.64 3.03
N THR A 188 4.04 -14.55 3.31
CA THR A 188 5.27 -14.26 4.05
C THR A 188 6.27 -13.56 3.13
N SER A 189 6.75 -12.39 3.53
CA SER A 189 7.69 -11.57 2.73
C SER A 189 8.60 -10.74 3.62
N MET A 190 9.87 -10.58 3.24
CA MET A 190 10.72 -9.51 3.74
C MET A 190 10.57 -8.26 2.88
N VAL A 191 10.27 -7.12 3.49
CA VAL A 191 10.09 -5.83 2.80
C VAL A 191 11.06 -4.81 3.37
N GLU A 192 12.15 -4.57 2.64
CA GLU A 192 13.20 -3.59 2.94
C GLU A 192 13.33 -2.52 1.85
N GLY A 193 12.52 -2.61 0.79
CA GLY A 193 12.38 -1.61 -0.27
C GLY A 193 10.95 -1.06 -0.39
N ARG A 194 10.69 -0.32 -1.46
CA ARG A 194 9.47 0.47 -1.66
C ARG A 194 8.43 -0.25 -2.52
N VAL A 195 7.28 -0.56 -1.92
CA VAL A 195 6.09 -1.12 -2.55
C VAL A 195 5.10 0.02 -2.86
N SER A 196 5.04 0.42 -4.13
CA SER A 196 4.18 1.53 -4.61
C SER A 196 2.68 1.22 -4.52
N ALA A 197 1.82 2.24 -4.57
CA ALA A 197 0.37 2.05 -4.57
C ALA A 197 -0.08 1.14 -5.74
N GLY A 198 -0.99 0.22 -5.46
CA GLY A 198 -1.42 -0.84 -6.39
C GLY A 198 -0.49 -2.06 -6.45
N VAL A 199 0.76 -1.98 -5.99
CA VAL A 199 1.70 -3.09 -6.12
C VAL A 199 1.36 -4.22 -5.15
N VAL A 200 1.34 -5.44 -5.68
CA VAL A 200 1.11 -6.67 -4.92
C VAL A 200 2.35 -7.55 -4.97
N VAL A 201 2.76 -8.07 -3.82
CA VAL A 201 3.91 -8.98 -3.64
C VAL A 201 3.42 -10.36 -3.20
N GLY A 202 3.80 -11.39 -3.95
CA GLY A 202 3.44 -12.78 -3.69
C GLY A 202 4.18 -13.41 -2.50
N ASP A 203 3.68 -14.57 -2.08
CA ASP A 203 4.22 -15.34 -0.96
C ASP A 203 5.67 -15.81 -1.20
N GLY A 204 6.50 -15.74 -0.16
CA GLY A 204 7.92 -16.08 -0.18
C GLY A 204 8.81 -15.11 -0.96
N SER A 205 8.30 -13.96 -1.40
CA SER A 205 9.07 -12.95 -2.15
C SER A 205 9.67 -11.88 -1.24
N ASP A 206 10.92 -11.51 -1.52
CA ASP A 206 11.73 -10.60 -0.72
C ASP A 206 12.12 -9.36 -1.53
N ILE A 207 11.85 -8.18 -0.95
CA ILE A 207 12.10 -6.87 -1.53
C ILE A 207 13.29 -6.24 -0.78
N GLY A 208 14.51 -6.47 -1.27
CA GLY A 208 15.75 -6.12 -0.57
C GLY A 208 15.97 -4.62 -0.34
N GLY A 209 16.91 -4.31 0.56
CA GLY A 209 17.15 -2.97 1.10
C GLY A 209 17.20 -1.86 0.04
N GLY A 210 16.32 -0.87 0.12
CA GLY A 210 16.28 0.29 -0.79
C GLY A 210 15.74 0.00 -2.20
N ALA A 211 15.33 -1.23 -2.50
CA ALA A 211 14.80 -1.59 -3.81
C ALA A 211 13.53 -0.80 -4.19
N SER A 212 13.24 -0.70 -5.48
CA SER A 212 12.15 0.11 -6.02
C SER A 212 11.17 -0.71 -6.87
N ILE A 213 9.92 -0.84 -6.44
CA ILE A 213 8.85 -1.33 -7.33
C ILE A 213 8.10 -0.13 -7.88
N MET A 214 8.14 0.05 -9.19
CA MET A 214 7.61 1.22 -9.89
C MET A 214 6.07 1.26 -9.81
N GLY A 215 5.51 2.38 -9.33
CA GLY A 215 4.08 2.64 -9.44
C GLY A 215 3.69 3.15 -10.84
N THR A 216 2.40 3.09 -11.17
CA THR A 216 1.85 3.59 -12.45
C THR A 216 2.20 5.06 -12.73
N LEU A 217 2.35 5.89 -11.69
CA LEU A 217 2.74 7.30 -11.81
C LEU A 217 4.22 7.54 -12.16
N SER A 218 5.08 6.52 -12.10
CA SER A 218 6.53 6.67 -12.25
C SER A 218 7.04 6.48 -13.70
N GLY A 219 6.16 6.61 -14.70
CA GLY A 219 6.55 6.92 -16.09
C GLY A 219 6.76 5.75 -17.05
N GLY A 220 6.30 4.53 -16.74
CA GLY A 220 6.56 3.34 -17.57
C GLY A 220 5.37 2.68 -18.27
N GLY A 221 4.12 2.93 -17.88
CA GLY A 221 2.94 2.29 -18.48
C GLY A 221 1.64 2.54 -17.71
N ARG A 222 0.52 2.03 -18.25
CA ARG A 222 -0.80 2.00 -17.59
C ARG A 222 -0.98 0.81 -16.64
N GLU A 223 -0.15 -0.22 -16.79
CA GLU A 223 -0.25 -1.47 -16.03
C GLU A 223 0.37 -1.33 -14.65
N THR A 224 -0.32 -1.89 -13.65
CA THR A 224 0.16 -1.97 -12.27
C THR A 224 1.18 -3.09 -12.15
N VAL A 225 2.36 -2.79 -11.61
CA VAL A 225 3.41 -3.80 -11.38
C VAL A 225 3.00 -4.75 -10.25
N SER A 226 3.10 -6.06 -10.50
CA SER A 226 3.01 -7.11 -9.49
C SER A 226 4.33 -7.88 -9.40
N ILE A 227 4.60 -8.48 -8.24
CA ILE A 227 5.70 -9.40 -8.01
C ILE A 227 5.06 -10.75 -7.64
N GLY A 228 5.38 -11.81 -8.38
CA GLY A 228 4.94 -13.17 -8.08
C GLY A 228 5.54 -13.71 -6.78
N ARG A 229 5.50 -15.04 -6.60
CA ARG A 229 5.98 -15.76 -5.42
C ARG A 229 7.46 -16.11 -5.53
N ARG A 230 8.15 -16.28 -4.39
CA ARG A 230 9.57 -16.69 -4.32
C ARG A 230 10.52 -15.83 -5.17
N THR A 231 10.14 -14.58 -5.43
CA THR A 231 10.86 -13.63 -6.26
C THR A 231 11.71 -12.70 -5.39
N LEU A 232 12.97 -12.50 -5.78
CA LEU A 232 13.93 -11.68 -5.05
C LEU A 232 14.28 -10.41 -5.82
N LEU A 233 14.02 -9.25 -5.22
CA LEU A 233 14.65 -7.99 -5.65
C LEU A 233 15.88 -7.73 -4.80
N GLY A 234 17.07 -7.70 -5.41
CA GLY A 234 18.30 -7.37 -4.71
C GLY A 234 18.30 -5.96 -4.12
N ALA A 235 19.19 -5.70 -3.15
CA ALA A 235 19.32 -4.38 -2.55
C ALA A 235 19.61 -3.29 -3.61
N ASN A 236 18.94 -2.14 -3.50
CA ASN A 236 18.97 -1.04 -4.47
C ASN A 236 18.60 -1.43 -5.93
N ALA A 237 18.00 -2.61 -6.16
CA ALA A 237 17.42 -2.95 -7.46
C ALA A 237 16.17 -2.08 -7.76
N GLY A 238 15.70 -2.13 -9.00
CA GLY A 238 14.43 -1.53 -9.36
C GLY A 238 13.73 -2.31 -10.46
N VAL A 239 12.40 -2.32 -10.45
CA VAL A 239 11.61 -3.01 -11.47
C VAL A 239 10.39 -2.18 -11.88
N GLY A 240 10.24 -2.03 -13.19
CA GLY A 240 9.17 -1.29 -13.86
C GLY A 240 8.34 -2.15 -14.81
N ILE A 241 8.29 -3.46 -14.56
CA ILE A 241 7.47 -4.46 -15.23
C ILE A 241 6.93 -5.43 -14.16
N PRO A 242 5.76 -6.07 -14.36
CA PRO A 242 5.37 -7.24 -13.58
C PRO A 242 6.43 -8.34 -13.65
N LEU A 243 6.66 -9.06 -12.54
CA LEU A 243 7.48 -10.27 -12.48
C LEU A 243 6.60 -11.47 -12.10
N GLY A 244 6.86 -12.61 -12.70
CA GLY A 244 6.21 -13.87 -12.32
C GLY A 244 6.78 -14.47 -11.04
N ASP A 245 6.56 -15.77 -10.87
CA ASP A 245 7.14 -16.59 -9.81
C ASP A 245 8.64 -16.86 -10.06
N ASP A 246 9.41 -17.07 -8.99
CA ASP A 246 10.82 -17.49 -9.04
C ASP A 246 11.73 -16.55 -9.87
N CYS A 247 11.44 -15.25 -9.92
CA CYS A 247 12.30 -14.25 -10.55
C CYS A 247 13.40 -13.74 -9.63
N VAL A 248 14.48 -13.20 -10.21
CA VAL A 248 15.54 -12.49 -9.46
C VAL A 248 15.92 -11.23 -10.21
N VAL A 249 16.06 -10.10 -9.52
CA VAL A 249 16.73 -8.91 -10.05
C VAL A 249 18.00 -8.64 -9.23
N GLU A 250 19.14 -8.55 -9.91
CA GLU A 250 20.43 -8.24 -9.30
C GLU A 250 20.41 -6.94 -8.49
N ALA A 251 21.15 -6.90 -7.39
CA ALA A 251 21.35 -5.69 -6.59
C ALA A 251 21.91 -4.52 -7.44
N GLY A 252 21.32 -3.32 -7.29
CA GLY A 252 21.69 -2.13 -8.06
C GLY A 252 21.25 -2.12 -9.54
N LEU A 253 20.56 -3.16 -10.03
CA LEU A 253 19.99 -3.16 -11.38
C LEU A 253 18.56 -2.60 -11.38
N TYR A 254 18.32 -1.56 -12.19
CA TYR A 254 16.96 -1.09 -12.50
C TYR A 254 16.51 -1.62 -13.87
N VAL A 255 15.46 -2.46 -13.88
CA VAL A 255 14.82 -3.00 -15.08
C VAL A 255 13.56 -2.19 -15.41
N THR A 256 13.65 -1.27 -16.37
CA THR A 256 12.49 -0.52 -16.87
C THR A 256 11.81 -1.28 -18.01
N ALA A 257 10.52 -1.02 -18.29
CA ALA A 257 9.80 -1.57 -19.44
C ALA A 257 10.44 -1.26 -20.82
N GLY A 258 11.31 -0.26 -20.89
CA GLY A 258 12.10 0.11 -22.07
C GLY A 258 13.51 -0.48 -22.14
N THR A 259 14.03 -1.04 -21.03
CA THR A 259 15.38 -1.61 -20.96
C THR A 259 15.51 -2.73 -21.99
N LYS A 260 16.52 -2.64 -22.87
CA LYS A 260 16.88 -3.74 -23.78
C LYS A 260 17.65 -4.79 -22.99
N VAL A 261 17.22 -6.04 -23.09
CA VAL A 261 17.84 -7.18 -22.40
C VAL A 261 18.26 -8.24 -23.41
N ALA A 262 19.49 -8.74 -23.29
CA ALA A 262 19.95 -9.91 -24.03
C ALA A 262 19.41 -11.18 -23.37
N LEU A 263 18.79 -12.07 -24.15
CA LEU A 263 18.29 -13.36 -23.68
C LEU A 263 19.44 -14.37 -23.63
N VAL A 264 19.59 -15.04 -22.49
CA VAL A 264 20.62 -16.05 -22.25
C VAL A 264 19.96 -17.34 -21.72
N GLY A 265 20.19 -18.46 -22.40
CA GLY A 265 19.62 -19.76 -21.99
C GLY A 265 18.13 -19.96 -22.28
N PHE A 266 17.50 -19.05 -23.04
CA PHE A 266 16.12 -19.21 -23.52
C PHE A 266 16.03 -19.85 -24.92
N GLU A 267 17.02 -19.55 -25.78
CA GLU A 267 17.12 -19.95 -27.19
C GLU A 267 18.63 -20.13 -27.49
N ASP A 268 18.97 -20.93 -28.52
CA ASP A 268 20.37 -21.14 -28.94
C ASP A 268 20.99 -19.92 -29.66
N SER A 269 20.15 -19.01 -30.18
CA SER A 269 20.56 -17.83 -30.93
C SER A 269 20.53 -16.56 -30.06
N PRO A 270 21.55 -15.66 -30.16
CA PRO A 270 21.53 -14.40 -29.43
C PRO A 270 20.36 -13.50 -29.85
N ARG A 271 19.45 -13.23 -28.90
CA ARG A 271 18.26 -12.39 -29.10
C ARG A 271 18.22 -11.25 -28.08
N VAL A 272 17.81 -10.06 -28.51
CA VAL A 272 17.63 -8.89 -27.63
C VAL A 272 16.18 -8.41 -27.74
N VAL A 273 15.52 -8.27 -26.59
CA VAL A 273 14.12 -7.83 -26.47
C VAL A 273 14.02 -6.63 -25.52
N LYS A 274 12.87 -5.94 -25.49
CA LYS A 274 12.56 -5.00 -24.39
C LYS A 274 12.07 -5.77 -23.19
N ALA A 275 12.42 -5.35 -21.97
CA ALA A 275 12.05 -6.06 -20.75
C ALA A 275 10.51 -6.25 -20.59
N ARG A 276 9.69 -5.35 -21.16
CA ARG A 276 8.22 -5.52 -21.22
C ARG A 276 7.76 -6.85 -21.86
N GLU A 277 8.55 -7.43 -22.77
CA GLU A 277 8.23 -8.70 -23.45
C GLU A 277 8.43 -9.92 -22.51
N LEU A 278 9.03 -9.68 -21.34
CA LEU A 278 9.20 -10.63 -20.25
C LEU A 278 8.31 -10.32 -19.04
N ALA A 279 7.39 -9.34 -19.16
CA ALA A 279 6.46 -8.98 -18.10
C ALA A 279 5.63 -10.21 -17.66
N GLY A 280 5.61 -10.46 -16.35
CA GLY A 280 4.88 -11.59 -15.75
C GLY A 280 5.42 -12.97 -16.08
N ARG A 281 6.61 -13.09 -16.71
CA ARG A 281 7.26 -14.40 -16.89
C ARG A 281 7.89 -14.89 -15.59
N ASP A 282 7.83 -16.20 -15.40
CA ASP A 282 8.46 -16.90 -14.28
C ASP A 282 9.94 -17.21 -14.56
N GLY A 283 10.71 -17.49 -13.50
CA GLY A 283 12.04 -18.11 -13.61
C GLY A 283 13.12 -17.26 -14.30
N VAL A 284 12.96 -15.93 -14.35
CA VAL A 284 13.91 -15.02 -15.00
C VAL A 284 14.88 -14.38 -13.99
N LEU A 285 16.19 -14.51 -14.23
CA LEU A 285 17.23 -13.71 -13.57
C LEU A 285 17.59 -12.51 -14.45
N PHE A 286 17.34 -11.30 -13.97
CA PHE A 286 17.85 -10.06 -14.56
C PHE A 286 19.17 -9.67 -13.90
N ARG A 287 20.24 -9.50 -14.71
CA ARG A 287 21.56 -9.08 -14.24
C ARG A 287 22.24 -8.12 -15.23
N ARG A 288 23.25 -7.39 -14.78
CA ARG A 288 24.17 -6.63 -15.62
C ARG A 288 25.47 -7.41 -15.75
N ASN A 289 25.86 -7.69 -16.99
CA ASN A 289 27.16 -8.29 -17.26
C ASN A 289 28.26 -7.26 -16.93
N SER A 290 29.07 -7.55 -15.92
CA SER A 290 30.10 -6.63 -15.42
C SER A 290 31.27 -6.39 -16.38
N LEU A 291 31.45 -7.26 -17.39
CA LEU A 291 32.49 -7.11 -18.42
C LEU A 291 32.02 -6.26 -19.60
N THR A 292 30.73 -6.30 -19.95
CA THR A 292 30.19 -5.61 -21.14
C THR A 292 29.30 -4.41 -20.80
N GLY A 293 28.83 -4.29 -19.56
CA GLY A 293 27.82 -3.33 -19.13
C GLY A 293 26.39 -3.65 -19.61
N GLY A 294 26.22 -4.68 -20.45
CA GLY A 294 24.92 -5.08 -21.01
C GLY A 294 23.99 -5.67 -19.95
N VAL A 295 22.68 -5.45 -20.09
CA VAL A 295 21.67 -6.11 -19.25
C VAL A 295 21.26 -7.42 -19.90
N GLU A 296 21.29 -8.48 -19.12
CA GLU A 296 20.92 -9.85 -19.51
C GLU A 296 19.67 -10.28 -18.75
N ALA A 297 18.78 -11.00 -19.45
CA ALA A 297 17.77 -11.82 -18.85
C ALA A 297 18.18 -13.28 -19.06
N VAL A 298 18.39 -14.01 -17.97
CA VAL A 298 18.92 -15.38 -17.95
C VAL A 298 17.82 -16.33 -17.48
N ALA A 299 17.60 -17.41 -18.22
CA ALA A 299 16.69 -18.48 -17.78
C ALA A 299 17.27 -19.20 -16.55
N ARG A 300 16.49 -19.31 -15.46
CA ARG A 300 16.90 -20.06 -14.27
C ARG A 300 16.56 -21.54 -14.46
N ALA A 301 17.54 -22.41 -14.20
CA ALA A 301 17.32 -23.86 -14.14
C ALA A 301 16.88 -24.26 -12.73
N GLY A 302 15.81 -25.06 -12.64
CA GLY A 302 15.16 -25.46 -11.39
C GLY A 302 13.85 -24.70 -11.15
N SER A 303 12.72 -25.42 -11.25
CA SER A 303 11.32 -24.96 -11.11
C SER A 303 10.97 -23.61 -11.77
N GLY A 304 10.31 -23.65 -12.93
CA GLY A 304 9.49 -22.52 -13.39
C GLY A 304 9.91 -21.80 -14.68
N VAL A 305 10.35 -22.52 -15.73
CA VAL A 305 10.36 -21.96 -17.10
C VAL A 305 9.60 -22.90 -18.04
N GLN A 306 8.28 -22.70 -18.14
CA GLN A 306 7.55 -23.10 -19.34
C GLN A 306 7.38 -21.88 -20.23
N LEU A 307 8.03 -21.91 -21.39
CA LEU A 307 7.81 -20.95 -22.46
C LEU A 307 6.35 -21.06 -22.91
N ASN A 308 5.59 -19.97 -22.75
CA ASN A 308 4.22 -19.91 -23.23
C ASN A 308 4.22 -19.98 -24.77
N ALA A 309 3.81 -21.14 -25.30
CA ALA A 309 3.82 -21.44 -26.74
C ALA A 309 2.89 -20.53 -27.57
N THR A 310 1.98 -19.80 -26.93
CA THR A 310 0.93 -19.00 -27.58
C THR A 310 1.43 -17.68 -28.20
N LEU A 311 2.73 -17.38 -28.17
CA LEU A 311 3.32 -16.16 -28.78
C LEU A 311 4.05 -16.38 -30.11
N HIS A 312 4.08 -17.61 -30.65
CA HIS A 312 4.80 -17.94 -31.89
C HIS A 312 4.01 -18.83 -32.86
N ALA A 313 2.68 -18.69 -32.90
CA ALA A 313 1.84 -19.24 -33.97
C ALA A 313 1.27 -18.10 -34.83
N ASN A 314 1.70 -18.04 -36.09
CA ASN A 314 0.99 -17.31 -37.15
C ASN A 314 0.16 -18.32 -37.94
N GLU A 315 -1.09 -18.55 -37.55
CA GLU A 315 -2.26 -18.74 -38.43
C GLU A 315 -3.49 -18.13 -37.73
#